data_AF-A0A1E3JY46-F1
#
_entry.id   AF-A0A1E3JY46-F1
#
_cell.length_a   1.000
_cell.length_b   1.000
_cell.length_c   1.000
_cell.angle_alpha   90.00
_cell.angle_beta   90.00
_cell.angle_gamma   90.00
#
_symmetry.space_group_name_H-M   'P 1'
#
loop_
_entity.id
_entity.type
_entity.pdbx_description
1 polymer ?
#
loop_
_entity_poly.entity_id
_entity_poly.type
_entity_poly.pdbx_seq_one_letter_code
_entity_poly.pdbx_strand_id
1 'polypeptide(L)'
;MNDPLSALSAPPPRYLLESDSSDEEGQGAYPGSAPASRPKIQPDQPPVTVTLPTSGTVEGAVVAIGQAGRFLLKHLPGPTGSEGVIKIGDDKVGVIRAFENELVVLVDDGDLSHENVWAIANKLVQDIQSPQWTTLSSYVPAMYIAKAKSSHLDPPVRFISSSSSSQKTEVQGAERYDPPNYISGLAGAFLTLSALPTTSLQSTTTILLPLPLSRLAISYLSTPLSSSSPFIASLLKGRRSQWTEDDDEPYSAPGMGRVRGARHGHVAGEGVGMYT
;
A
#
# COMPACT_ATOMS: atom_id res chain seq x y z
N MET A 1 30.74 2.18 49.30
CA MET A 1 31.99 1.50 48.92
C MET A 1 32.52 2.25 47.71
N ASN A 2 33.48 3.15 47.92
CA ASN A 2 33.96 4.08 46.89
C ASN A 2 35.05 3.41 46.04
N ASP A 3 34.88 3.45 44.72
CA ASP A 3 35.88 2.99 43.76
C ASP A 3 37.11 3.92 43.80
N PRO A 4 38.31 3.40 44.14
CA PRO A 4 39.52 4.20 44.33
C PRO A 4 40.14 4.72 43.01
N LEU A 5 39.56 4.40 41.84
CA LEU A 5 40.09 4.84 40.53
C LEU A 5 39.28 5.96 39.87
N SER A 6 38.22 6.45 40.51
CA SER A 6 37.44 7.58 39.98
C SER A 6 38.18 8.91 40.21
N ALA A 7 38.55 9.58 39.12
CA ALA A 7 39.17 10.90 39.18
C ALA A 7 38.22 11.90 39.88
N LEU A 8 38.69 12.50 40.97
CA LEU A 8 38.00 13.46 41.86
C LEU A 8 37.42 14.72 41.18
N SER A 9 37.41 14.83 39.85
CA SER A 9 36.83 15.95 39.10
C SER A 9 35.73 15.57 38.12
N ALA A 10 35.33 14.30 38.03
CA ALA A 10 34.19 13.92 37.19
C ALA A 10 32.88 14.12 38.00
N PRO A 11 31.91 14.91 37.50
CA PRO A 11 30.59 14.95 38.14
C PRO A 11 30.00 13.53 38.15
N PRO A 12 29.34 13.12 39.25
CA PRO A 12 28.84 11.76 39.38
C PRO A 12 27.88 11.45 38.22
N PRO A 13 27.90 10.21 37.69
CA PRO A 13 27.02 9.84 36.60
C PRO A 13 25.54 10.04 36.96
N ARG A 14 24.75 10.59 36.02
CA ARG A 14 23.35 11.02 36.22
C ARG A 14 22.43 9.98 36.84
N TYR A 15 22.67 8.69 36.61
CA TYR A 15 21.87 7.60 37.17
C TYR A 15 21.96 7.46 38.70
N LEU A 16 22.97 8.06 39.33
CA LEU A 16 23.08 8.13 40.81
C LEU A 16 22.33 9.31 41.44
N LEU A 17 21.92 10.31 40.66
CA LEU A 17 21.19 11.49 41.16
C LEU A 17 19.66 11.31 41.13
N GLU A 18 19.16 10.36 40.35
CA GLU A 18 17.72 10.11 40.19
C GLU A 18 17.24 8.89 41.00
N SER A 19 18.13 8.29 41.79
CA SER A 19 17.85 7.10 42.59
C SER A 19 17.75 7.45 44.08
N ASP A 20 16.90 8.40 44.45
CA ASP A 20 16.35 8.42 45.81
C ASP A 20 14.92 8.98 45.84
N SER A 21 14.03 8.23 46.50
CA SER A 21 12.60 8.44 46.76
C SER A 21 11.62 8.27 45.58
N SER A 22 10.94 7.12 45.51
CA SER A 22 9.66 7.00 46.24
C SER A 22 8.99 5.65 45.94
N ASP A 23 9.19 4.72 46.86
CA ASP A 23 8.47 3.45 46.99
C ASP A 23 7.09 3.71 47.65
N GLU A 24 6.19 4.41 46.94
CA GLU A 24 4.77 4.51 47.32
C GLU A 24 3.89 3.86 46.26
N GLU A 25 3.65 2.59 46.54
CA GLU A 25 2.52 1.77 46.12
C GLU A 25 1.18 2.51 46.29
N GLY A 26 0.48 2.79 45.18
CA GLY A 26 -0.98 2.97 45.16
C GLY A 26 -1.56 4.33 45.60
N GLN A 27 -2.45 4.87 44.76
CA GLN A 27 -3.44 5.93 45.05
C GLN A 27 -3.04 7.42 44.95
N GLY A 28 -1.97 7.78 44.24
CA GLY A 28 -1.70 9.17 43.87
C GLY A 28 -2.48 9.64 42.64
N ALA A 29 -3.63 10.29 42.81
CA ALA A 29 -4.29 11.02 41.72
C ALA A 29 -3.48 12.29 41.39
N TYR A 30 -2.76 12.27 40.27
CA TYR A 30 -2.03 13.45 39.78
C TYR A 30 -3.01 14.57 39.39
N PRO A 31 -2.82 15.82 39.83
CA PRO A 31 -3.61 16.94 39.33
C PRO A 31 -3.25 17.18 37.85
N GLY A 32 -4.04 16.61 36.96
CA GLY A 32 -3.77 16.52 35.53
C GLY A 32 -4.05 15.13 34.93
N SER A 33 -4.21 14.09 35.76
CA SER A 33 -4.77 12.82 35.30
C SER A 33 -6.25 13.04 35.00
N ALA A 34 -6.56 13.29 33.73
CA ALA A 34 -7.92 13.18 33.23
C ALA A 34 -8.50 11.85 33.73
N PRO A 35 -9.75 11.82 34.23
CA PRO A 35 -10.37 10.58 34.68
C PRO A 35 -10.18 9.56 33.55
N ALA A 36 -9.62 8.39 33.88
CA ALA A 36 -9.37 7.28 32.96
C ALA A 36 -10.52 7.24 31.97
N SER A 37 -10.26 7.77 30.77
CA SER A 37 -11.33 8.01 29.82
C SER A 37 -11.92 6.65 29.57
N ARG A 38 -13.20 6.46 29.92
CA ARG A 38 -13.98 5.27 29.56
C ARG A 38 -13.50 4.83 28.18
N PRO A 39 -13.19 3.53 27.96
CA PRO A 39 -12.71 3.06 26.67
C PRO A 39 -13.61 3.70 25.63
N LYS A 40 -13.02 4.55 24.78
CA LYS A 40 -13.77 5.31 23.79
C LYS A 40 -14.51 4.24 23.02
N ILE A 41 -15.83 4.16 23.22
CA ILE A 41 -16.68 3.20 22.51
C ILE A 41 -16.45 3.57 21.05
N GLN A 42 -15.60 2.79 20.40
CA GLN A 42 -15.28 3.00 19.01
C GLN A 42 -16.62 2.69 18.33
N PRO A 43 -17.24 3.67 17.65
CA PRO A 43 -18.48 3.39 16.93
C PRO A 43 -18.20 2.18 16.03
N ASP A 44 -19.14 1.24 15.98
CA ASP A 44 -19.03 0.04 15.15
C ASP A 44 -18.55 0.48 13.76
N GLN A 45 -17.33 0.07 13.41
CA GLN A 45 -16.83 0.36 12.08
C GLN A 45 -17.75 -0.33 11.09
N PRO A 46 -18.18 0.38 10.03
CA PRO A 46 -19.02 -0.23 9.00
C PRO A 46 -18.31 -1.48 8.46
N PRO A 47 -19.01 -2.63 8.39
CA PRO A 47 -18.38 -3.89 8.06
C PRO A 47 -17.86 -3.87 6.62
N VAL A 48 -16.67 -4.43 6.43
CA VAL A 48 -16.13 -4.67 5.08
C VAL A 48 -16.79 -5.93 4.52
N THR A 49 -17.41 -5.80 3.35
CA THR A 49 -18.00 -6.93 2.64
C THR A 49 -17.33 -7.10 1.28
N VAL A 50 -17.02 -8.36 0.94
CA VAL A 50 -16.42 -8.74 -0.34
C VAL A 50 -17.37 -9.71 -1.02
N THR A 51 -17.82 -9.35 -2.21
CA THR A 51 -18.63 -10.22 -3.08
C THR A 51 -17.74 -10.66 -4.24
N LEU A 52 -17.48 -11.96 -4.33
CA LEU A 52 -16.62 -12.52 -5.37
C LEU A 52 -17.39 -12.80 -6.66
N PRO A 53 -16.77 -12.61 -7.84
CA PRO A 53 -17.39 -12.90 -9.13
C PRO A 53 -17.48 -14.40 -9.44
N THR A 54 -16.67 -15.21 -8.75
CA THR A 54 -16.60 -16.66 -8.90
C THR A 54 -16.38 -17.29 -7.53
N SER A 55 -16.83 -18.53 -7.36
CA SER A 55 -16.62 -19.32 -6.15
C SER A 55 -15.49 -20.33 -6.38
N GLY A 56 -14.58 -20.45 -5.42
CA GLY A 56 -13.53 -21.48 -5.43
C GLY A 56 -12.12 -20.91 -5.28
N THR A 57 -11.15 -21.81 -5.33
CA THR A 57 -9.73 -21.47 -5.32
C THR A 57 -9.31 -20.94 -6.68
N VAL A 58 -8.51 -19.87 -6.69
CA VAL A 58 -7.95 -19.26 -7.90
C VAL A 58 -6.44 -19.47 -7.93
N GLU A 59 -5.84 -19.48 -9.10
CA GLU A 59 -4.40 -19.69 -9.26
C GLU A 59 -3.59 -18.47 -8.78
N GLY A 60 -4.12 -17.27 -9.03
CA GLY A 60 -3.47 -16.00 -8.70
C GLY A 60 -4.46 -14.89 -8.37
N ALA A 61 -4.05 -13.99 -7.48
CA ALA A 61 -4.78 -12.78 -7.13
C ALA A 61 -3.89 -11.54 -7.29
N VAL A 62 -4.30 -10.61 -8.14
CA VAL A 62 -3.63 -9.31 -8.36
C VAL A 62 -4.43 -8.22 -7.67
N VAL A 63 -3.89 -7.67 -6.58
CA VAL A 63 -4.47 -6.54 -5.86
C VAL A 63 -3.88 -5.25 -6.40
N ALA A 64 -4.64 -4.56 -7.25
CA ALA A 64 -4.24 -3.38 -7.95
C ALA A 64 -4.81 -2.13 -7.25
N ILE A 65 -3.93 -1.19 -6.88
CA ILE A 65 -4.25 -0.11 -5.95
C ILE A 65 -4.23 1.24 -6.65
N GLY A 66 -5.29 2.03 -6.44
CA GLY A 66 -5.41 3.40 -6.90
C GLY A 66 -5.08 3.56 -8.39
N GLN A 67 -4.25 4.57 -8.71
CA GLN A 67 -3.88 4.89 -10.09
C GLN A 67 -3.19 3.73 -10.82
N ALA A 68 -2.32 2.97 -10.15
CA ALA A 68 -1.66 1.80 -10.76
C ALA A 68 -2.67 0.69 -11.13
N GLY A 69 -3.70 0.51 -10.30
CA GLY A 69 -4.78 -0.43 -10.59
C GLY A 69 -5.67 0.02 -11.75
N ARG A 70 -6.00 1.31 -11.81
CA ARG A 70 -6.74 1.88 -12.97
C ARG A 70 -5.92 1.77 -14.25
N PHE A 71 -4.61 2.00 -14.17
CA PHE A 71 -3.69 1.82 -15.30
C PHE A 71 -3.71 0.37 -15.80
N LEU A 72 -3.62 -0.62 -14.91
CA LEU A 72 -3.76 -2.03 -15.27
C LEU A 72 -5.13 -2.31 -15.92
N LEU A 73 -6.24 -1.94 -15.27
CA LEU A 73 -7.58 -2.24 -15.78
C LEU A 73 -7.89 -1.55 -17.11
N LYS A 74 -7.34 -0.36 -17.39
CA LYS A 74 -7.50 0.34 -18.67
C LYS A 74 -6.86 -0.42 -19.84
N HIS A 75 -5.85 -1.23 -19.56
CA HIS A 75 -5.14 -2.04 -20.56
C HIS A 75 -5.64 -3.48 -20.66
N LEU A 76 -6.38 -3.97 -19.66
CA LEU A 76 -6.96 -5.30 -19.70
C LEU A 76 -8.23 -5.36 -20.57
N PRO A 77 -8.55 -6.54 -21.15
CA PRO A 77 -9.86 -6.77 -21.77
C PRO A 77 -10.99 -6.71 -20.73
N GLY A 78 -12.23 -6.79 -21.22
CA GLY A 78 -13.38 -7.00 -20.34
C GLY A 78 -13.23 -8.31 -19.54
N PRO A 79 -13.81 -8.39 -18.33
CA PRO A 79 -13.72 -9.57 -17.49
C PRO A 79 -14.45 -10.77 -18.09
N THR A 80 -14.02 -11.97 -17.74
CA THR A 80 -14.76 -13.21 -18.02
C THR A 80 -15.83 -13.40 -16.94
N GLY A 81 -16.99 -12.77 -17.11
CA GLY A 81 -18.14 -12.93 -16.22
C GLY A 81 -18.59 -11.66 -15.50
N SER A 82 -19.42 -11.83 -14.46
CA SER A 82 -19.89 -10.72 -13.62
C SER A 82 -18.76 -10.12 -12.79
N GLU A 83 -18.86 -8.83 -12.47
CA GLU A 83 -17.93 -8.17 -11.55
C GLU A 83 -18.32 -8.43 -10.09
N GLY A 84 -17.32 -8.72 -9.27
CA GLY A 84 -17.42 -8.68 -7.82
C GLY A 84 -17.22 -7.25 -7.27
N VAL A 85 -17.56 -7.05 -6.00
CA VAL A 85 -17.58 -5.72 -5.38
C VAL A 85 -17.02 -5.78 -3.97
N ILE A 86 -16.27 -4.74 -3.58
CA ILE A 86 -15.82 -4.51 -2.21
C ILE A 86 -16.57 -3.30 -1.67
N LYS A 87 -17.22 -3.45 -0.52
CA LYS A 87 -17.95 -2.36 0.15
C LYS A 87 -17.51 -2.17 1.59
N ILE A 88 -17.64 -0.94 2.07
CA ILE A 88 -17.56 -0.58 3.48
C ILE A 88 -18.94 -0.05 3.86
N GLY A 89 -19.73 -0.83 4.59
CA GLY A 89 -21.15 -0.55 4.72
C GLY A 89 -21.81 -0.53 3.34
N ASP A 90 -22.39 0.62 2.96
CA ASP A 90 -23.06 0.80 1.66
C ASP A 90 -22.14 1.35 0.56
N ASP A 91 -20.96 1.88 0.93
CA ASP A 91 -20.05 2.54 -0.01
C ASP A 91 -19.22 1.52 -0.78
N LYS A 92 -19.30 1.56 -2.11
CA LYS A 92 -18.46 0.77 -3.00
C LYS A 92 -17.06 1.38 -3.08
N VAL A 93 -16.06 0.65 -2.59
CA VAL A 93 -14.65 1.09 -2.54
C VAL A 93 -13.75 0.34 -3.51
N GLY A 94 -14.23 -0.76 -4.10
CA GLY A 94 -13.45 -1.57 -5.02
C GLY A 94 -14.29 -2.51 -5.89
N VAL A 95 -13.63 -3.09 -6.88
CA VAL A 95 -14.20 -4.02 -7.86
C VAL A 95 -13.28 -5.22 -8.00
N ILE A 96 -13.87 -6.41 -8.20
CA ILE A 96 -13.14 -7.65 -8.44
C ILE A 96 -13.52 -8.17 -9.82
N ARG A 97 -12.54 -8.39 -10.68
CA ARG A 97 -12.73 -8.90 -12.04
C ARG A 97 -12.08 -10.26 -12.18
N ALA A 98 -12.84 -11.21 -12.71
CA ALA A 98 -12.33 -12.55 -13.03
C ALA A 98 -11.72 -12.56 -14.44
N PHE A 99 -10.58 -13.23 -14.57
CA PHE A 99 -9.83 -13.44 -15.80
C PHE A 99 -9.35 -14.89 -15.83
N GLU A 100 -10.16 -15.78 -16.41
CA GLU A 100 -9.96 -17.24 -16.35
C GLU A 100 -9.72 -17.73 -14.90
N ASN A 101 -8.49 -18.13 -14.58
CA ASN A 101 -8.10 -18.67 -13.27
C ASN A 101 -7.46 -17.62 -12.33
N GLU A 102 -7.38 -16.36 -12.75
CA GLU A 102 -6.83 -15.25 -11.95
C GLU A 102 -7.91 -14.21 -11.60
N LEU A 103 -7.75 -13.54 -10.45
CA LEU A 103 -8.59 -12.40 -10.05
C LEU A 103 -7.78 -11.11 -10.05
N VAL A 104 -8.36 -10.05 -10.58
CA VAL A 104 -7.83 -8.69 -10.44
C VAL A 104 -8.77 -7.89 -9.53
N VAL A 105 -8.25 -7.46 -8.39
CA VAL A 105 -8.95 -6.67 -7.39
C VAL A 105 -8.50 -5.22 -7.51
N LEU A 106 -9.38 -4.31 -7.91
CA LEU A 106 -9.12 -2.87 -7.86
C LEU A 106 -9.65 -2.30 -6.55
N VAL A 107 -8.79 -1.62 -5.79
CA VAL A 107 -9.19 -0.82 -4.61
C VAL A 107 -8.66 0.59 -4.75
N ASP A 108 -9.55 1.57 -4.62
CA ASP A 108 -9.18 2.99 -4.53
C ASP A 108 -8.94 3.35 -3.06
N ASP A 109 -7.68 3.32 -2.61
CA ASP A 109 -7.32 3.45 -1.20
C ASP A 109 -7.12 4.90 -0.72
N GLY A 110 -7.15 5.88 -1.62
CA GLY A 110 -6.83 7.27 -1.30
C GLY A 110 -7.71 7.88 -0.20
N ASP A 111 -9.00 7.51 -0.14
CA ASP A 111 -10.00 8.04 0.81
C ASP A 111 -10.20 7.14 2.05
N LEU A 112 -9.49 6.02 2.14
CA LEU A 112 -9.73 5.02 3.17
C LEU A 112 -8.94 5.34 4.44
N SER A 113 -9.58 5.18 5.61
CA SER A 113 -8.89 5.20 6.89
C SER A 113 -7.93 4.01 7.01
N HIS A 114 -6.88 4.13 7.83
CA HIS A 114 -5.94 3.03 8.06
C HIS A 114 -6.63 1.75 8.57
N GLU A 115 -7.68 1.91 9.38
CA GLU A 115 -8.49 0.81 9.92
C GLU A 115 -9.24 0.08 8.79
N ASN A 116 -9.85 0.83 7.87
CA ASN A 116 -10.54 0.28 6.70
C ASN A 116 -9.58 -0.42 5.74
N VAL A 117 -8.40 0.15 5.51
CA VAL A 117 -7.35 -0.46 4.68
C VAL A 117 -6.96 -1.83 5.24
N TRP A 118 -6.73 -1.91 6.55
CA TRP A 118 -6.39 -3.17 7.23
C TRP A 118 -7.55 -4.18 7.18
N ALA A 119 -8.78 -3.72 7.41
CA ALA A 119 -9.97 -4.58 7.35
C ALA A 119 -10.19 -5.15 5.94
N ILE A 120 -10.00 -4.36 4.88
CA ILE A 120 -10.09 -4.83 3.48
C ILE A 120 -9.01 -5.87 3.20
N ALA A 121 -7.76 -5.60 3.56
CA ALA A 121 -6.66 -6.54 3.30
C ALA A 121 -6.91 -7.89 3.97
N ASN A 122 -7.33 -7.90 5.25
CA ASN A 122 -7.71 -9.13 5.94
C ASN A 122 -8.88 -9.84 5.27
N LYS A 123 -9.94 -9.09 4.92
CA LYS A 123 -11.14 -9.68 4.33
C LYS A 123 -10.86 -10.31 2.97
N LEU A 124 -10.03 -9.67 2.15
CA LEU A 124 -9.58 -10.22 0.87
C LEU A 124 -8.78 -11.51 1.04
N VAL A 125 -7.82 -11.55 1.98
CA VAL A 125 -7.01 -12.75 2.23
C VAL A 125 -7.86 -13.90 2.81
N GLN A 126 -8.92 -13.58 3.57
CA GLN A 126 -9.86 -14.57 4.09
C GLN A 126 -10.78 -15.13 3.01
N ASP A 127 -11.34 -14.26 2.17
CA ASP A 127 -12.38 -14.64 1.21
C ASP A 127 -11.79 -15.19 -0.09
N ILE A 128 -10.61 -14.73 -0.53
CA ILE A 128 -9.92 -15.21 -1.74
C ILE A 128 -8.88 -16.26 -1.37
N GLN A 129 -9.10 -17.49 -1.82
CA GLN A 129 -8.11 -18.56 -1.67
C GLN A 129 -7.21 -18.58 -2.91
N SER A 130 -6.00 -18.05 -2.77
CA SER A 130 -4.97 -18.06 -3.81
C SER A 130 -3.60 -18.41 -3.24
N PRO A 131 -2.82 -19.29 -3.89
CA PRO A 131 -1.44 -19.57 -3.50
C PRO A 131 -0.48 -18.43 -3.86
N GLN A 132 -0.85 -17.57 -4.82
CA GLN A 132 0.00 -16.49 -5.34
C GLN A 132 -0.73 -15.14 -5.26
N TRP A 133 -0.07 -14.17 -4.64
CA TRP A 133 -0.59 -12.82 -4.51
C TRP A 133 0.37 -11.79 -5.08
N THR A 134 -0.13 -10.97 -5.99
CA THR A 134 0.61 -9.83 -6.52
C THR A 134 -0.07 -8.55 -6.07
N THR A 135 0.65 -7.65 -5.42
CA THR A 135 0.12 -6.31 -5.13
C THR A 135 0.73 -5.31 -6.09
N LEU A 136 -0.08 -4.55 -6.81
CA LEU A 136 0.36 -3.52 -7.74
C LEU A 136 0.01 -2.15 -7.17
N SER A 137 1.03 -1.33 -6.94
CA SER A 137 0.86 0.06 -6.47
C SER A 137 1.80 0.98 -7.24
N SER A 138 1.81 2.25 -6.86
CA SER A 138 2.69 3.27 -7.44
C SER A 138 3.53 3.95 -6.37
N TYR A 139 4.65 4.55 -6.79
CA TYR A 139 5.50 5.36 -5.94
C TYR A 139 5.92 6.64 -6.66
N VAL A 140 6.26 7.66 -5.89
CA VAL A 140 6.71 8.96 -6.41
C VAL A 140 8.23 8.96 -6.46
N PRO A 141 8.85 8.98 -7.65
CA PRO A 141 10.31 8.92 -7.77
C PRO A 141 11.04 10.04 -7.05
N ALA A 142 10.46 11.23 -6.99
CA ALA A 142 11.03 12.39 -6.29
C ALA A 142 11.12 12.20 -4.76
N MET A 143 10.30 11.30 -4.18
CA MET A 143 10.37 10.96 -2.76
C MET A 143 11.23 9.71 -2.49
N TYR A 144 11.64 8.99 -3.52
CA TYR A 144 12.37 7.75 -3.35
C TYR A 144 13.85 8.02 -3.09
N ILE A 145 14.34 7.54 -1.94
CA ILE A 145 15.74 7.64 -1.54
C ILE A 145 16.51 6.50 -2.22
N ALA A 146 17.14 6.80 -3.35
CA ALA A 146 17.97 5.84 -4.09
C ALA A 146 19.40 5.74 -3.52
N LYS A 147 19.93 4.52 -3.41
CA LYS A 147 21.31 4.27 -2.94
C LYS A 147 22.39 4.62 -3.97
N ALA A 148 22.05 4.56 -5.26
CA ALA A 148 22.95 4.88 -6.37
C ALA A 148 22.44 6.12 -7.12
N LYS A 149 23.27 6.66 -8.03
CA LYS A 149 22.85 7.67 -9.02
C LYS A 149 21.90 7.04 -10.05
N SER A 150 20.75 6.53 -9.63
CA SER A 150 19.68 6.21 -10.56
C SER A 150 19.26 7.53 -11.20
N SER A 151 19.23 7.56 -12.53
CA SER A 151 18.77 8.74 -13.25
C SER A 151 17.33 9.03 -12.82
N HIS A 152 17.09 10.17 -12.16
CA HIS A 152 15.74 10.61 -11.83
C HIS A 152 14.84 10.80 -13.07
N LEU A 153 15.45 10.84 -14.26
CA LEU A 153 14.75 11.01 -15.53
C LEU A 153 14.03 9.73 -16.00
N ASP A 154 14.53 8.56 -15.62
CA ASP A 154 13.92 7.27 -15.96
C ASP A 154 13.91 6.36 -14.72
N PRO A 155 12.97 6.63 -13.79
CA PRO A 155 12.86 5.86 -12.55
C PRO A 155 12.39 4.43 -12.86
N PRO A 156 13.01 3.39 -12.26
CA PRO A 156 12.69 2.01 -12.59
C PRO A 156 11.40 1.53 -11.89
N VAL A 157 10.78 0.49 -12.44
CA VAL A 157 9.78 -0.29 -11.68
C VAL A 157 10.47 -0.98 -10.52
N ARG A 158 9.86 -0.94 -9.34
CA ARG A 158 10.42 -1.55 -8.12
C ARG A 158 9.61 -2.77 -7.70
N PHE A 159 10.25 -3.73 -7.04
CA PHE A 159 9.53 -4.87 -6.46
C PHE A 159 10.02 -5.27 -5.07
N ILE A 160 9.10 -5.86 -4.29
CA ILE A 160 9.37 -6.59 -3.05
C ILE A 160 8.73 -7.96 -3.18
N SER A 161 9.50 -9.01 -2.92
CA SER A 161 8.96 -10.37 -2.84
C SER A 161 9.16 -10.88 -1.41
N SER A 162 8.07 -11.31 -0.79
CA SER A 162 8.08 -12.10 0.44
C SER A 162 7.81 -13.54 0.01
N SER A 163 8.89 -14.32 -0.13
CA SER A 163 8.83 -15.76 -0.37
C SER A 163 9.50 -16.46 0.80
N SER A 164 8.86 -17.51 1.33
CA SER A 164 9.42 -18.40 2.33
C SER A 164 10.56 -19.27 1.77
N SER A 165 10.68 -19.40 0.44
CA SER A 165 11.80 -20.09 -0.19
C SER A 165 13.02 -19.17 -0.26
N SER A 166 14.16 -19.68 0.20
CA SER A 166 15.46 -18.98 0.25
C SER A 166 16.07 -18.64 -1.12
N GLN A 167 15.32 -18.78 -2.21
CA GLN A 167 15.76 -18.36 -3.54
C GLN A 167 15.51 -16.86 -3.71
N LYS A 168 16.52 -16.15 -4.22
CA LYS A 168 16.32 -14.77 -4.69
C LYS A 168 15.32 -14.82 -5.86
N THR A 169 14.07 -14.47 -5.60
CA THR A 169 13.09 -14.25 -6.65
C THR A 169 13.50 -12.98 -7.40
N GLU A 170 14.08 -13.14 -8.58
CA GLU A 170 14.33 -12.03 -9.49
C GLU A 170 13.08 -11.80 -10.34
N VAL A 171 12.58 -10.56 -10.33
CA VAL A 171 11.47 -10.14 -11.18
C VAL A 171 12.06 -9.41 -12.38
N GLN A 172 11.88 -9.96 -13.58
CA GLN A 172 12.42 -9.37 -14.79
C GLN A 172 11.81 -7.98 -15.04
N GLY A 173 12.64 -7.03 -15.47
CA GLY A 173 12.20 -5.66 -15.76
C GLY A 173 11.84 -4.82 -14.54
N ALA A 174 12.13 -5.31 -13.32
CA ALA A 174 11.97 -4.54 -12.09
C ALA A 174 13.24 -4.61 -11.22
N GLU A 175 13.56 -3.50 -10.57
CA GLU A 175 14.63 -3.43 -9.58
C GLU A 175 14.09 -3.73 -8.18
N ARG A 176 14.92 -4.26 -7.29
CA ARG A 176 14.50 -4.47 -5.90
C ARG A 176 14.22 -3.12 -5.22
N TYR A 177 13.22 -3.11 -4.35
CA TYR A 177 12.96 -2.00 -3.45
C TYR A 177 14.04 -1.91 -2.38
N ASP A 178 14.51 -0.70 -2.10
CA ASP A 178 15.62 -0.46 -1.19
C ASP A 178 15.19 0.34 0.06
N PRO A 179 15.67 -0.04 1.26
CA PRO A 179 15.58 0.82 2.44
C PRO A 179 16.45 2.09 2.24
N PRO A 180 16.11 3.23 2.88
CA PRO A 180 15.17 3.38 4.01
C PRO A 180 13.73 3.74 3.61
N ASN A 181 13.34 3.54 2.35
CA ASN A 181 11.97 3.82 1.90
C ASN A 181 10.95 2.89 2.60
N TYR A 182 9.73 3.39 2.83
CA TYR A 182 8.63 2.58 3.39
C TYR A 182 7.42 2.52 2.43
N ILE A 183 6.64 1.44 2.54
CA ILE A 183 5.39 1.24 1.81
C ILE A 183 4.24 1.31 2.79
N SER A 184 3.25 2.14 2.49
CA SER A 184 2.04 2.34 3.29
C SER A 184 0.78 1.92 2.53
N GLY A 185 -0.38 2.16 3.13
CA GLY A 185 -1.67 1.87 2.52
C GLY A 185 -1.90 0.37 2.33
N LEU A 186 -2.69 0.02 1.31
CA LEU A 186 -3.10 -1.37 1.12
C LEU A 186 -1.93 -2.27 0.75
N ALA A 187 -0.94 -1.77 0.00
CA ALA A 187 0.28 -2.51 -0.31
C ALA A 187 1.10 -2.84 0.94
N GLY A 188 1.23 -1.87 1.85
CA GLY A 188 1.89 -2.09 3.15
C GLY A 188 1.14 -3.10 4.03
N ALA A 189 -0.20 -3.07 4.00
CA ALA A 189 -1.02 -4.03 4.72
C ALA A 189 -0.82 -5.47 4.21
N PHE A 190 -0.82 -5.69 2.90
CA PHE A 190 -0.55 -7.02 2.31
C PHE A 190 0.86 -7.53 2.63
N LEU A 191 1.88 -6.67 2.51
CA LEU A 191 3.24 -7.01 2.91
C LEU A 191 3.33 -7.40 4.39
N THR A 192 2.66 -6.65 5.26
CA THR A 192 2.60 -6.95 6.69
C THR A 192 1.90 -8.28 6.95
N LEU A 193 0.74 -8.52 6.32
CA LEU A 193 0.02 -9.79 6.42
C LEU A 193 0.89 -10.97 5.99
N SER A 194 1.69 -10.83 4.93
CA SER A 194 2.57 -11.91 4.46
C SER A 194 3.74 -12.21 5.40
N ALA A 195 4.10 -11.26 6.27
CA ALA A 195 5.13 -11.44 7.28
C ALA A 195 4.57 -12.06 8.57
N LEU A 196 3.25 -12.06 8.77
CA LEU A 196 2.62 -12.64 9.95
C LEU A 196 2.48 -14.17 9.81
N PRO A 197 2.93 -14.96 10.80
CA PRO A 197 2.90 -16.41 10.73
C PRO A 197 1.49 -17.02 10.79
N THR A 198 0.50 -16.22 11.19
CA THR A 198 -0.90 -16.65 11.37
C THR A 198 -1.75 -16.50 10.11
N THR A 199 -1.21 -15.91 9.04
CA THR A 199 -1.96 -15.69 7.80
C THR A 199 -1.72 -16.83 6.81
N SER A 200 -2.70 -17.06 5.94
CA SER A 200 -2.57 -18.01 4.81
C SER A 200 -1.69 -17.47 3.68
N LEU A 201 -1.21 -16.23 3.78
CA LEU A 201 -0.52 -15.51 2.73
C LEU A 201 0.99 -15.89 2.71
N GLN A 202 1.31 -17.02 2.08
CA GLN A 202 2.66 -17.60 2.11
C GLN A 202 3.65 -16.96 1.13
N SER A 203 3.16 -16.39 0.02
CA SER A 203 3.99 -15.77 -1.01
C SER A 203 3.29 -14.53 -1.56
N THR A 204 3.95 -13.38 -1.47
CA THR A 204 3.46 -12.14 -2.08
C THR A 204 4.56 -11.41 -2.83
N THR A 205 4.21 -10.87 -3.99
CA THR A 205 5.06 -9.98 -4.77
C THR A 205 4.38 -8.62 -4.89
N THR A 206 4.99 -7.59 -4.34
CA THR A 206 4.55 -6.21 -4.51
C THR A 206 5.36 -5.55 -5.62
N ILE A 207 4.69 -5.01 -6.65
CA ILE A 207 5.27 -4.27 -7.75
C ILE A 207 4.85 -2.80 -7.60
N LEU A 208 5.82 -1.89 -7.70
CA LEU A 208 5.61 -0.46 -7.60
C LEU A 208 5.98 0.23 -8.91
N LEU A 209 4.99 0.86 -9.52
CA LEU A 209 5.18 1.64 -10.74
C LEU A 209 5.60 3.08 -10.40
N PRO A 210 6.62 3.63 -11.09
CA PRO A 210 7.00 5.03 -10.92
C PRO A 210 5.95 5.95 -11.53
N LEU A 211 5.52 6.96 -10.78
CA LEU A 211 4.69 8.04 -11.30
C LEU A 211 5.53 9.09 -12.07
N PRO A 212 4.98 9.77 -13.09
CA PRO A 212 3.63 9.59 -13.67
C PRO A 212 3.52 8.35 -14.59
N LEU A 213 2.34 7.75 -14.69
CA LEU A 213 2.13 6.51 -15.47
C LEU A 213 1.99 6.77 -16.97
N SER A 214 1.64 8.00 -17.39
CA SER A 214 1.61 8.40 -18.81
C SER A 214 2.95 8.27 -19.52
N ARG A 215 4.06 8.32 -18.79
CA ARG A 215 5.41 8.14 -19.33
C ARG A 215 5.85 6.69 -19.41
N LEU A 216 5.08 5.78 -18.82
CA LEU A 216 5.45 4.39 -18.64
C LEU A 216 4.90 3.53 -19.79
N ALA A 217 5.80 2.94 -20.58
CA ALA A 217 5.38 1.97 -21.59
C ALA A 217 4.79 0.71 -20.95
N ILE A 218 3.77 0.11 -21.55
CA ILE A 218 3.07 -1.06 -20.99
C ILE A 218 3.98 -2.29 -20.75
N SER A 219 5.14 -2.34 -21.44
CA SER A 219 6.18 -3.34 -21.19
C SER A 219 6.73 -3.29 -19.76
N TYR A 220 6.81 -2.10 -19.16
CA TYR A 220 7.24 -1.93 -17.76
C TYR A 220 6.25 -2.54 -16.76
N LEU A 221 4.98 -2.74 -17.13
CA LEU A 221 4.00 -3.45 -16.31
C LEU A 221 3.97 -4.95 -16.64
N SER A 222 3.88 -5.29 -17.92
CA SER A 222 3.70 -6.68 -18.37
C SER A 222 4.93 -7.57 -18.13
N THR A 223 6.15 -7.03 -18.23
CA THR A 223 7.37 -7.81 -17.99
C THR A 223 7.50 -8.24 -16.52
N PRO A 224 7.38 -7.35 -15.52
CA PRO A 224 7.40 -7.75 -14.12
C PRO A 224 6.26 -8.72 -13.74
N LEU A 225 5.04 -8.47 -14.24
CA LEU A 225 3.89 -9.34 -13.98
C LEU A 225 4.05 -10.76 -14.54
N SER A 226 4.86 -10.95 -15.58
CA SER A 226 5.04 -12.28 -16.19
C SER A 226 5.56 -13.34 -15.23
N SER A 227 6.23 -12.92 -14.15
CA SER A 227 6.77 -13.82 -13.13
C SER A 227 5.73 -14.30 -12.11
N SER A 228 4.70 -13.48 -11.82
CA SER A 228 3.75 -13.72 -10.74
C SER A 228 2.30 -13.92 -11.20
N SER A 229 1.98 -13.43 -12.40
CA SER A 229 0.64 -13.46 -13.01
C SER A 229 0.78 -13.54 -14.53
N PRO A 230 1.28 -14.68 -15.06
CA PRO A 230 1.64 -14.82 -16.47
C PRO A 230 0.45 -14.66 -17.40
N PHE A 231 -0.75 -15.07 -16.97
CA PHE A 231 -1.96 -14.91 -17.76
C PHE A 231 -2.31 -13.43 -17.95
N ILE A 232 -2.39 -12.67 -16.87
CA ILE A 232 -2.64 -11.22 -16.90
C ILE A 232 -1.54 -10.49 -17.70
N ALA A 233 -0.27 -10.86 -17.52
CA ALA A 233 0.83 -10.30 -18.30
C ALA A 233 0.69 -10.56 -19.82
N SER A 234 0.15 -11.72 -20.22
CA SER A 234 -0.09 -12.04 -21.62
C SER A 234 -1.20 -11.20 -22.24
N LEU A 235 -2.26 -10.89 -21.47
CA LEU A 235 -3.39 -10.07 -21.92
C LEU A 235 -2.98 -8.62 -22.21
N LEU A 236 -1.91 -8.14 -21.57
CA LEU A 236 -1.35 -6.81 -21.79
C LEU A 236 -0.54 -6.72 -23.10
N LYS A 237 -0.04 -7.85 -23.64
CA LYS A 237 0.77 -7.85 -24.86
C LYS A 237 -0.11 -7.55 -26.07
N GLY A 238 0.25 -6.51 -26.83
CA GLY A 238 -0.40 -6.16 -28.10
C GLY A 238 -1.61 -5.23 -28.01
N ARG A 239 -2.01 -4.80 -26.81
CA ARG A 239 -3.06 -3.78 -26.65
C ARG A 239 -2.50 -2.37 -26.75
N ARG A 240 -3.25 -1.50 -27.44
CA ARG A 240 -2.94 -0.07 -27.66
C ARG A 240 -3.92 0.85 -26.91
N SER A 241 -4.35 0.45 -25.71
CA SER A 241 -5.02 1.43 -24.84
C SER A 241 -3.98 2.49 -24.49
N GLN A 242 -4.33 3.77 -24.60
CA GLN A 242 -3.41 4.85 -24.30
C GLN A 242 -3.78 5.44 -22.95
N TRP A 243 -2.83 5.40 -22.02
CA TRP A 243 -2.85 6.21 -20.81
C TRP A 243 -2.16 7.54 -21.12
N THR A 244 -2.83 8.66 -20.88
CA THR A 244 -2.33 10.01 -21.17
C THR A 244 -2.10 10.77 -19.87
N GLU A 245 -1.52 11.96 -19.97
CA GLU A 245 -1.30 12.85 -18.81
C GLU A 245 -2.62 13.22 -18.12
N ASP A 246 -3.75 13.25 -18.86
CA ASP A 246 -5.09 13.51 -18.32
C ASP A 246 -5.61 12.41 -17.40
N ASP A 247 -5.08 11.19 -17.54
CA ASP A 247 -5.42 10.07 -16.66
C ASP A 247 -4.57 10.07 -15.37
N ASP A 248 -3.45 10.80 -15.34
CA ASP A 248 -2.59 10.84 -14.16
C ASP A 248 -3.23 11.66 -13.04
N GLU A 249 -3.28 11.09 -11.84
CA GLU A 249 -3.76 11.84 -10.69
C GLU A 249 -2.72 12.89 -10.26
N PRO A 250 -3.13 14.13 -9.96
CA PRO A 250 -2.21 15.12 -9.43
C PRO A 250 -1.68 14.64 -8.09
N TYR A 251 -0.36 14.50 -7.99
CA TYR A 251 0.27 14.13 -6.73
C TYR A 251 -0.07 15.15 -5.64
N SER A 252 -0.64 14.66 -4.54
CA SER A 252 -0.86 15.44 -3.33
C SER A 252 -0.01 14.83 -2.22
N ALA A 253 1.03 15.54 -1.78
CA ALA A 253 1.85 15.03 -0.68
C ALA A 253 1.02 14.93 0.62
N PRO A 254 1.35 13.99 1.50
CA PRO A 254 0.78 13.96 2.84
C PRO A 254 0.89 15.34 3.50
N GLY A 255 -0.24 15.91 3.91
CA GLY A 255 -0.30 17.25 4.54
C GLY A 255 -0.49 18.44 3.60
N MET A 256 -0.47 18.28 2.28
CA MET A 256 -0.74 19.40 1.33
C MET A 256 -2.21 19.81 1.26
N GLY A 257 -3.12 19.03 1.85
CA GLY A 257 -4.56 19.17 1.63
C GLY A 257 -4.93 18.73 0.22
N ARG A 258 -6.12 18.15 0.05
CA ARG A 258 -6.61 17.79 -1.28
C ARG A 258 -7.21 19.02 -1.95
N VAL A 259 -6.83 19.27 -3.20
CA VAL A 259 -7.59 20.17 -4.07
C VAL A 259 -8.89 19.43 -4.44
N ARG A 260 -9.97 19.70 -3.70
CA ARG A 260 -11.31 19.23 -4.06
C ARG A 260 -11.69 19.88 -5.39
N GLY A 261 -11.68 19.12 -6.48
CA GLY A 261 -12.16 19.63 -7.78
C GLY A 261 -11.71 18.87 -9.04
N ALA A 262 -10.70 18.01 -8.97
CA ALA A 262 -10.14 17.36 -10.18
C ALA A 262 -10.80 16.03 -10.58
N ARG A 263 -11.91 15.60 -9.94
CA ARG A 263 -12.69 14.46 -10.46
C ARG A 263 -13.58 14.99 -11.60
N HIS A 264 -13.14 14.76 -12.83
CA HIS A 264 -13.85 15.14 -14.05
C HIS A 264 -15.30 14.65 -14.02
N GLY A 265 -16.22 15.60 -14.11
CA GLY A 265 -17.66 15.35 -14.08
C GLY A 265 -18.54 16.58 -13.89
N HIS A 266 -17.99 17.81 -13.84
CA HIS A 266 -18.76 19.04 -14.04
C HIS A 266 -17.83 20.15 -14.52
N VAL A 267 -17.94 20.46 -15.82
CA VAL A 267 -17.46 21.73 -16.37
C VAL A 267 -18.42 22.81 -15.92
N ALA A 268 -17.97 23.64 -14.99
CA ALA A 268 -18.30 25.07 -14.91
C ALA A 268 -16.94 25.70 -14.56
N GLY A 269 -16.25 26.32 -15.50
CA GLY A 269 -16.59 27.67 -15.91
C GLY A 269 -16.07 28.63 -14.84
N GLU A 270 -15.01 29.37 -15.19
CA GLU A 270 -14.37 30.46 -14.43
C GLU A 270 -13.24 30.09 -13.45
N GLY A 271 -12.03 30.57 -13.79
CA GLY A 271 -10.83 30.45 -12.96
C GLY A 271 -9.55 30.94 -13.65
N VAL A 272 -9.66 32.13 -14.26
CA VAL A 272 -8.62 33.12 -14.63
C VAL A 272 -7.16 32.68 -14.48
N GLY A 273 -6.44 32.71 -15.61
CA GLY A 273 -4.99 32.60 -15.66
C GLY A 273 -4.30 33.75 -14.95
N MET A 274 -3.20 33.43 -14.27
CA MET A 274 -2.20 34.38 -13.83
C MET A 274 -0.85 33.70 -14.00
N TYR A 275 -0.15 34.01 -15.08
CA TYR A 275 1.30 34.25 -15.14
C TYR A 275 1.61 34.80 -16.54
N THR A 276 1.59 36.14 -16.64
CA THR A 276 2.56 36.88 -17.43
C THR A 276 3.87 36.95 -16.66
#